data_AF-F9WAS1-F1
#
_entry.id   AF-F9WAS1-F1
#
_cell.length_a   1.000
_cell.length_b   1.000
_cell.length_c   1.000
_cell.angle_alpha   90.00
_cell.angle_beta   90.00
_cell.angle_gamma   90.00
#
_symmetry.space_group_name_H-M   'P 1'
#
loop_
_entity.id
_entity.type
_entity.pdbx_description
1 polymer ?
#
loop_
_entity_poly.entity_id
_entity_poly.type
_entity_poly.pdbx_seq_one_letter_code
_entity_poly.pdbx_strand_id
1 'polypeptide(L)'
;MKVLSWLMVRMSNLSLVLVLGVLSMGMGMILGMSVWSGYNENAFSTLCAVLKSSERLLNTNTISEPLKSEMEYALYGRPGGVLTVENGKVSVKANRDSPINRSELCTYYNGGYGCFAESLAGTLLCTCTPGEGGKDFCGLGTLQNADPWSGGSTPLERKQDLFQSLWDQVRNKCPYGTEHEKGTREDDVGHLEKAVQRVRDTLKQALPFFYLGGRPGRRVPCSGSDPRNVCAAYYTCGWPRQNVHIPWLDTIQQALEDLKDVSQTVSVPSTPTDGRDTSRI
;
A
#
# COMPACT_ATOMS: atom_id res chain seq x y z
N MET A 1 72.34 4.68 -28.86
CA MET A 1 71.94 3.74 -27.79
C MET A 1 70.85 4.29 -26.86
N LYS A 2 69.78 4.95 -27.37
CA LYS A 2 68.64 5.38 -26.52
C LYS A 2 67.26 4.96 -27.04
N VAL A 3 67.16 4.44 -28.26
CA VAL A 3 65.86 4.08 -28.88
C VAL A 3 65.46 2.62 -28.61
N LEU A 4 66.43 1.72 -28.42
CA LEU A 4 66.17 0.30 -28.15
C LEU A 4 65.63 0.01 -26.74
N SER A 5 65.87 0.89 -25.77
CA SER A 5 65.36 0.70 -24.40
C SER A 5 63.85 0.96 -24.27
N TRP A 6 63.25 1.71 -25.19
CA TRP A 6 61.84 2.09 -25.10
C TRP A 6 60.91 1.02 -25.69
N LEU A 7 61.41 0.18 -26.60
CA LEU A 7 60.63 -0.89 -27.23
C LEU A 7 60.53 -2.16 -26.37
N MET A 8 61.52 -2.46 -25.53
CA MET A 8 61.48 -3.67 -24.70
C MET A 8 60.49 -3.58 -23.52
N VAL A 9 60.22 -2.37 -22.98
CA VAL A 9 59.28 -2.21 -21.85
C VAL A 9 57.82 -2.41 -22.28
N ARG A 10 57.50 -2.19 -23.56
CA ARG A 10 56.12 -2.28 -24.05
C ARG A 10 55.67 -3.70 -24.42
N MET A 11 56.60 -4.63 -24.65
CA MET A 11 56.25 -6.00 -25.06
C MET A 11 56.03 -6.96 -23.88
N SER A 12 56.55 -6.67 -22.69
CA SER A 12 56.39 -7.56 -21.52
C SER A 12 55.01 -7.47 -20.85
N ASN A 13 54.24 -6.40 -21.08
CA ASN A 13 52.92 -6.21 -20.48
C ASN A 13 51.76 -6.69 -21.36
N LEU A 14 51.98 -7.02 -22.63
CA LEU A 14 50.90 -7.48 -23.52
C LEU A 14 50.62 -8.99 -23.37
N SER A 15 51.62 -9.80 -23.04
CA SER A 15 51.43 -11.25 -22.83
C SER A 15 50.75 -11.58 -21.50
N LEU A 16 50.85 -10.71 -20.48
CA LEU A 16 50.22 -10.97 -19.17
C LEU A 16 48.69 -10.75 -19.20
N VAL A 17 48.21 -9.84 -20.06
CA VAL A 17 46.78 -9.52 -20.17
C VAL A 17 46.00 -10.61 -20.93
N LEU A 18 46.66 -11.34 -21.84
CA LEU A 18 46.01 -12.40 -22.62
C LEU A 18 45.89 -13.74 -21.86
N VAL A 19 46.75 -14.04 -20.89
CA VAL A 19 46.69 -15.31 -20.13
C VAL A 19 45.70 -15.26 -18.97
N LEU A 20 45.36 -14.07 -18.45
CA LEU A 20 44.31 -13.92 -17.42
C LEU A 20 42.88 -13.87 -18.00
N GLY A 21 42.72 -13.74 -19.32
CA GLY A 21 41.40 -13.60 -19.96
C GLY A 21 40.62 -14.90 -20.22
N VAL A 22 41.22 -16.07 -20.00
CA VAL A 22 40.64 -17.37 -20.44
C VAL A 22 40.25 -18.29 -19.28
N LEU A 23 40.41 -17.86 -18.01
CA LEU A 23 40.10 -18.67 -16.82
C LEU A 23 38.87 -18.19 -16.02
N SER A 24 38.01 -17.36 -16.60
CA SER A 24 36.76 -16.90 -15.95
C SER A 24 35.47 -17.32 -16.66
N MET A 25 35.52 -18.22 -17.64
CA MET A 25 34.33 -18.79 -18.31
C MET A 25 33.95 -20.13 -17.68
N GLY A 26 33.60 -20.13 -16.39
CA GLY A 26 33.41 -21.38 -15.66
C GLY A 26 32.53 -21.30 -14.42
N MET A 27 31.59 -20.36 -14.33
CA MET A 27 30.51 -20.40 -13.34
C MET A 27 29.47 -19.34 -13.69
N GLY A 28 28.32 -19.76 -14.23
CA GLY A 28 27.31 -18.78 -14.64
C GLY A 28 26.10 -19.33 -15.37
N MET A 29 25.60 -20.51 -14.99
CA MET A 29 24.21 -20.87 -15.28
C MET A 29 23.57 -21.40 -14.00
N ILE A 30 23.41 -20.51 -13.02
CA ILE A 30 22.26 -20.63 -12.12
C ILE A 30 21.08 -20.28 -13.00
N LEU A 31 20.21 -21.26 -13.22
CA LEU A 31 18.87 -21.07 -13.77
C LEU A 31 18.20 -19.98 -12.93
N GLY A 32 18.25 -18.75 -13.43
CA GLY A 32 17.41 -17.68 -12.96
C GLY A 32 15.99 -18.12 -13.24
N MET A 33 15.35 -18.73 -12.24
CA MET A 33 13.91 -18.70 -12.14
C MET A 33 13.55 -17.22 -12.19
N SER A 34 13.10 -16.75 -13.35
CA SER A 34 12.44 -15.48 -13.48
C SER A 34 11.18 -15.59 -12.65
N VAL A 35 11.30 -15.28 -11.35
CA VAL A 35 10.18 -14.99 -10.47
C VAL A 35 9.42 -13.91 -11.21
N TRP A 36 8.28 -14.31 -11.76
CA TRP A 36 7.39 -13.41 -12.48
C TRP A 36 6.84 -12.45 -11.44
N SER A 37 7.55 -11.35 -11.20
CA SER A 37 7.12 -10.34 -10.24
C SER A 37 5.80 -9.76 -10.74
N GLY A 38 4.73 -9.93 -9.97
CA GLY A 38 3.42 -9.36 -10.28
C GLY A 38 3.52 -7.85 -10.52
N TYR A 39 2.74 -7.34 -11.47
CA TYR A 39 2.80 -5.93 -11.90
C TYR A 39 2.61 -4.90 -10.77
N ASN A 40 2.03 -5.32 -9.64
CA ASN A 40 1.63 -4.49 -8.51
C ASN A 40 2.21 -4.91 -7.15
N GLU A 41 3.24 -5.78 -7.11
CA GLU A 41 3.86 -6.24 -5.86
C GLU A 41 4.34 -5.10 -4.95
N ASN A 42 4.95 -4.07 -5.53
CA ASN A 42 5.39 -2.90 -4.75
C ASN A 42 4.22 -2.14 -4.12
N ALA A 43 3.10 -2.01 -4.85
CA ALA A 43 1.91 -1.36 -4.31
C ALA A 43 1.29 -2.22 -3.19
N PHE A 44 1.21 -3.53 -3.41
CA PHE A 44 0.74 -4.48 -2.41
C PHE A 44 1.57 -4.43 -1.14
N SER A 45 2.90 -4.55 -1.25
CA SER A 45 3.81 -4.51 -0.08
C SER A 45 3.63 -3.23 0.74
N THR A 46 3.51 -2.07 0.07
CA THR A 46 3.30 -0.80 0.75
C THR A 46 1.93 -0.72 1.44
N LEU A 47 0.85 -1.14 0.77
CA LEU A 47 -0.50 -1.16 1.36
C LEU A 47 -0.62 -2.16 2.51
N CYS A 48 0.02 -3.32 2.36
CA CYS A 48 0.12 -4.38 3.36
C CYS A 48 0.83 -3.91 4.63
N ALA A 49 1.89 -3.11 4.49
CA ALA A 49 2.60 -2.53 5.63
C ALA A 49 1.72 -1.55 6.43
N VAL A 50 0.88 -0.76 5.74
CA VAL A 50 -0.10 0.10 6.41
C VAL A 50 -1.14 -0.75 7.14
N LEU A 51 -1.74 -1.74 6.45
CA LEU A 51 -2.76 -2.60 7.05
C LEU A 51 -2.24 -3.25 8.35
N LYS A 52 -1.07 -3.89 8.27
CA LYS A 52 -0.43 -4.54 9.43
C LYS A 52 -0.16 -3.57 10.58
N SER A 53 0.37 -2.39 10.28
CA SER A 53 0.72 -1.40 11.31
C SER A 53 -0.51 -0.77 11.95
N SER A 54 -1.56 -0.50 11.16
CA SER A 54 -2.82 0.03 11.66
C SER A 54 -3.57 -0.98 12.51
N GLU A 55 -3.68 -2.24 12.07
CA GLU A 55 -4.27 -3.30 12.89
C GLU A 55 -3.52 -3.43 14.22
N ARG A 56 -2.18 -3.35 14.20
CA ARG A 56 -1.34 -3.39 15.40
C ARG A 56 -1.70 -2.34 16.41
N LEU A 57 -1.89 -1.12 15.93
CA LEU A 57 -2.32 -0.01 16.76
C LEU A 57 -3.75 -0.23 17.30
N LEU A 58 -4.69 -0.68 16.46
CA LEU A 58 -6.11 -0.92 16.82
C LEU A 58 -6.31 -2.02 17.87
N ASN A 59 -5.38 -2.98 17.94
CA ASN A 59 -5.39 -4.05 18.94
C ASN A 59 -4.77 -3.63 20.28
N THR A 60 -4.33 -2.37 20.42
CA THR A 60 -3.91 -1.82 21.71
C THR A 60 -5.07 -1.14 22.43
N ASN A 61 -5.02 -1.08 23.76
CA ASN A 61 -5.99 -0.33 24.57
C ASN A 61 -5.67 1.18 24.64
N THR A 62 -4.86 1.70 23.71
CA THR A 62 -4.29 3.05 23.79
C THR A 62 -5.03 4.08 22.95
N ILE A 63 -5.92 3.63 22.06
CA ILE A 63 -6.75 4.45 21.19
C ILE A 63 -8.14 4.60 21.81
N SER A 64 -8.71 5.80 21.75
CA SER A 64 -10.10 6.02 22.15
C SER A 64 -11.07 5.37 21.16
N GLU A 65 -12.25 4.93 21.62
CA GLU A 65 -13.25 4.29 20.76
C GLU A 65 -13.66 5.12 19.52
N PRO A 66 -13.86 6.46 19.60
CA PRO A 66 -14.16 7.26 18.42
C PRO A 66 -13.05 7.22 17.36
N LEU A 67 -11.80 7.31 17.80
CA LEU A 67 -10.64 7.30 16.91
C LEU A 67 -10.42 5.90 16.30
N LYS A 68 -10.60 4.87 17.12
CA LYS A 68 -10.57 3.46 16.69
C LYS A 68 -11.58 3.21 15.58
N SER A 69 -12.80 3.75 15.72
CA SER A 69 -13.89 3.57 14.75
C SER A 69 -13.57 4.23 13.40
N GLU A 70 -13.05 5.46 13.41
CA GLU A 70 -12.65 6.14 12.16
C GLU A 70 -11.48 5.45 11.46
N MET A 71 -10.52 4.92 12.21
CA MET A 71 -9.45 4.10 11.65
C MET A 71 -9.98 2.80 11.06
N GLU A 72 -10.90 2.09 11.74
CA GLU A 72 -11.54 0.88 11.20
C GLU A 72 -12.29 1.19 9.90
N TYR A 73 -12.98 2.32 9.82
CA TYR A 73 -13.66 2.76 8.59
C TYR A 73 -12.68 3.07 7.46
N ALA A 74 -11.54 3.71 7.76
CA ALA A 74 -10.49 3.95 6.78
C ALA A 74 -9.88 2.64 6.26
N LEU A 75 -9.71 1.64 7.13
CA LEU A 75 -9.16 0.35 6.74
C LEU A 75 -10.15 -0.49 5.93
N TYR A 76 -11.39 -0.60 6.41
CA TYR A 76 -12.32 -1.65 5.99
C TYR A 76 -13.58 -1.16 5.27
N GLY A 77 -13.76 0.16 5.18
CA GLY A 77 -14.95 0.78 4.61
C GLY A 77 -16.01 1.09 5.67
N ARG A 78 -16.82 2.13 5.41
CA ARG A 78 -17.87 2.60 6.32
C ARG A 78 -19.08 1.65 6.29
N PRO A 79 -19.73 1.38 7.44
CA PRO A 79 -20.98 0.64 7.50
C PRO A 79 -22.03 1.17 6.53
N GLY A 80 -22.65 0.27 5.76
CA GLY A 80 -23.64 0.64 4.75
C GLY A 80 -23.05 1.17 3.43
N GLY A 81 -21.73 1.28 3.32
CA GLY A 81 -21.04 1.64 2.08
C GLY A 81 -21.11 0.55 0.99
N VAL A 82 -20.54 0.87 -0.18
CA VAL A 82 -20.49 -0.03 -1.35
C VAL A 82 -19.60 -1.25 -1.09
N LEU A 83 -18.53 -1.07 -0.31
CA LEU A 83 -17.64 -2.13 0.16
C LEU A 83 -17.48 -2.01 1.67
N THR A 84 -17.67 -3.12 2.37
CA THR A 84 -17.32 -3.24 3.79
C THR A 84 -16.63 -4.57 4.05
N VAL A 85 -15.61 -4.55 4.89
CA VAL A 85 -14.97 -5.76 5.41
C VAL A 85 -15.21 -5.85 6.91
N GLU A 86 -16.03 -6.79 7.34
CA GLU A 86 -16.37 -6.94 8.76
C GLU A 86 -16.04 -8.35 9.22
N ASN A 87 -15.22 -8.48 10.28
CA ASN A 87 -14.74 -9.77 10.77
C ASN A 87 -14.09 -10.62 9.67
N GLY A 88 -13.41 -9.96 8.73
CA GLY A 88 -12.77 -10.59 7.57
C GLY A 88 -13.74 -11.04 6.46
N LYS A 89 -15.04 -10.76 6.59
CA LYS A 89 -16.04 -11.01 5.56
C LYS A 89 -16.24 -9.78 4.69
N VAL A 90 -16.05 -9.94 3.39
CA VAL A 90 -16.31 -8.92 2.38
C VAL A 90 -17.80 -8.88 2.06
N SER A 91 -18.36 -7.69 2.08
CA SER A 91 -19.72 -7.39 1.64
C SER A 91 -19.65 -6.29 0.61
N VAL A 92 -20.31 -6.50 -0.53
CA VAL A 92 -20.43 -5.50 -1.59
C VAL A 92 -21.89 -5.24 -1.91
N LYS A 93 -22.24 -3.97 -2.11
CA LYS A 93 -23.60 -3.54 -2.45
C LYS A 93 -23.51 -2.54 -3.61
N ALA A 94 -24.11 -2.86 -4.74
CA ALA A 94 -24.32 -1.88 -5.80
C ALA A 94 -25.56 -1.05 -5.50
N ASN A 95 -25.57 0.20 -5.99
CA ASN A 95 -26.82 0.92 -6.16
C ASN A 95 -27.59 0.26 -7.31
N ARG A 96 -28.88 -0.02 -7.11
CA ARG A 96 -29.72 -0.77 -8.06
C ARG A 96 -29.83 -0.12 -9.45
N ASP A 97 -29.56 1.18 -9.55
CA ASP A 97 -29.88 1.98 -10.73
C ASP A 97 -28.69 2.28 -11.65
N SER A 98 -27.47 1.84 -11.31
CA SER A 98 -26.32 2.02 -12.22
C SER A 98 -25.33 0.85 -12.12
N PRO A 99 -24.98 0.20 -13.24
CA PRO A 99 -23.89 -0.77 -13.25
C PRO A 99 -22.58 -0.06 -12.94
N ILE A 100 -22.14 -0.15 -11.68
CA ILE A 100 -20.90 0.49 -11.26
C ILE A 100 -19.74 -0.33 -11.79
N ASN A 101 -18.98 0.28 -12.71
CA ASN A 101 -17.83 -0.38 -13.30
C ASN A 101 -16.59 -0.23 -12.40
N ARG A 102 -15.57 -1.06 -12.65
CA ARG A 102 -14.32 -1.02 -11.88
C ARG A 102 -13.66 0.37 -11.85
N SER A 103 -13.65 1.08 -12.98
CA SER A 103 -13.06 2.42 -13.09
C SER A 103 -13.73 3.39 -12.13
N GLU A 104 -15.05 3.33 -12.02
CA GLU A 104 -15.85 4.18 -11.12
C GLU A 104 -15.62 3.84 -9.65
N LEU A 105 -15.32 2.59 -9.31
CA LEU A 105 -15.04 2.16 -7.94
C LEU A 105 -13.58 2.43 -7.51
N CYS A 106 -12.64 2.30 -8.46
CA CYS A 106 -11.21 2.36 -8.20
C CYS A 106 -10.55 3.70 -8.55
N THR A 107 -11.31 4.65 -9.09
CA THR A 107 -10.83 6.00 -9.36
C THR A 107 -11.57 6.98 -8.46
N TYR A 108 -10.85 7.52 -7.49
CA TYR A 108 -11.38 8.50 -6.56
C TYR A 108 -11.36 9.90 -7.18
N TYR A 109 -12.56 10.50 -7.22
CA TYR A 109 -12.79 11.89 -7.56
C TYR A 109 -13.69 12.50 -6.50
N ASN A 110 -13.39 13.75 -6.12
CA ASN A 110 -14.23 14.51 -5.20
C ASN A 110 -15.52 14.93 -5.92
N GLY A 111 -16.48 13.99 -6.04
CA GLY A 111 -17.67 14.12 -6.88
C GLY A 111 -18.55 12.86 -7.04
N GLY A 112 -18.34 11.80 -6.24
CA GLY A 112 -19.22 10.63 -6.19
C GLY A 112 -18.67 9.33 -6.80
N TYR A 113 -17.38 9.28 -7.12
CA TYR A 113 -16.69 8.07 -7.60
C TYR A 113 -15.57 7.66 -6.64
N GLY A 114 -15.20 6.39 -6.67
CA GLY A 114 -14.07 5.85 -5.93
C GLY A 114 -14.42 5.10 -4.65
N CYS A 115 -15.65 4.59 -4.52
CA CYS A 115 -16.11 3.98 -3.26
C CYS A 115 -15.23 2.81 -2.75
N PHE A 116 -14.49 2.13 -3.63
CA PHE A 116 -13.46 1.18 -3.19
C PHE A 116 -12.17 1.90 -2.80
N ALA A 117 -11.71 2.85 -3.62
CA ALA A 117 -10.50 3.63 -3.37
C ALA A 117 -10.56 4.51 -2.10
N GLU A 118 -11.76 4.72 -1.53
CA GLU A 118 -11.99 5.42 -0.25
C GLU A 118 -11.48 4.65 0.98
N SER A 119 -11.33 3.32 0.90
CA SER A 119 -10.81 2.48 1.99
C SER A 119 -9.50 1.80 1.60
N LEU A 120 -8.69 1.41 2.58
CA LEU A 120 -7.47 0.64 2.34
C LEU A 120 -7.81 -0.74 1.74
N ALA A 121 -8.81 -1.43 2.28
CA ALA A 121 -9.28 -2.72 1.78
C ALA A 121 -9.74 -2.62 0.33
N GLY A 122 -10.55 -1.62 -0.01
CA GLY A 122 -10.96 -1.42 -1.39
C GLY A 122 -9.81 -1.02 -2.32
N THR A 123 -8.84 -0.26 -1.83
CA THR A 123 -7.60 0.04 -2.57
C THR A 123 -6.78 -1.23 -2.87
N LEU A 124 -6.67 -2.14 -1.90
CA LEU A 124 -6.07 -3.46 -2.10
C LEU A 124 -6.85 -4.29 -3.12
N LEU A 125 -8.18 -4.33 -3.04
CA LEU A 125 -9.01 -5.01 -4.05
C LEU A 125 -8.83 -4.39 -5.44
N CYS A 126 -8.78 -3.06 -5.55
CA CYS A 126 -8.57 -2.34 -6.81
C CYS A 126 -7.19 -2.59 -7.43
N THR A 127 -6.15 -2.77 -6.63
CA THR A 127 -4.79 -3.01 -7.11
C THR A 127 -4.48 -4.49 -7.33
N CYS A 128 -5.20 -5.41 -6.69
CA CYS A 128 -4.87 -6.84 -6.71
C CYS A 128 -5.89 -7.73 -7.44
N THR A 129 -7.15 -7.31 -7.58
CA THR A 129 -8.15 -8.11 -8.29
C THR A 129 -7.80 -8.21 -9.77
N PRO A 130 -7.74 -9.42 -10.36
CA PRO A 130 -7.40 -9.57 -11.77
C PRO A 130 -8.33 -8.80 -12.72
N GLY A 131 -7.73 -8.13 -13.69
CA GLY A 131 -8.41 -7.59 -14.87
C GLY A 131 -8.39 -8.57 -16.04
N GLU A 132 -8.82 -8.11 -17.21
CA GLU A 132 -8.73 -8.85 -18.47
C GLU A 132 -7.29 -9.22 -18.81
N GLY A 133 -7.09 -10.46 -19.25
CA GLY A 133 -5.80 -10.95 -19.75
C GLY A 133 -4.69 -11.13 -18.68
N GLY A 134 -4.98 -10.87 -17.40
CA GLY A 134 -3.98 -10.94 -16.34
C GLY A 134 -4.22 -12.05 -15.34
N LYS A 135 -3.13 -12.64 -14.85
CA LYS A 135 -3.10 -13.49 -13.66
C LYS A 135 -2.09 -12.89 -12.69
N ASP A 136 -2.45 -12.89 -11.41
CA ASP A 136 -1.59 -12.52 -10.28
C ASP A 136 -0.92 -11.13 -10.35
N PHE A 137 -1.64 -10.08 -9.95
CA PHE A 137 -1.13 -8.72 -9.96
C PHE A 137 -0.26 -8.38 -8.74
N CYS A 138 -0.59 -8.93 -7.58
CA CYS A 138 0.05 -8.60 -6.31
C CYS A 138 0.98 -9.70 -5.79
N GLY A 139 1.32 -10.69 -6.63
CA GLY A 139 2.11 -11.84 -6.22
C GLY A 139 1.38 -12.70 -5.19
N LEU A 140 0.04 -12.65 -5.14
CA LEU A 140 -0.80 -13.39 -4.19
C LEU A 140 -1.05 -14.84 -4.63
N GLY A 141 -0.71 -15.16 -5.88
CA GLY A 141 -0.99 -16.44 -6.53
C GLY A 141 -2.18 -16.35 -7.48
N THR A 142 -2.45 -17.45 -8.18
CA THR A 142 -3.62 -17.54 -9.07
C THR A 142 -4.88 -17.80 -8.25
N LEU A 143 -5.85 -16.90 -8.34
CA LEU A 143 -7.21 -17.14 -7.84
C LEU A 143 -7.85 -18.23 -8.71
N GLN A 144 -8.21 -19.36 -8.11
CA GLN A 144 -8.86 -20.47 -8.83
C GLN A 144 -10.26 -20.03 -9.30
N ASN A 145 -10.58 -20.23 -10.58
CA ASN A 145 -11.88 -19.91 -11.18
C ASN A 145 -12.33 -18.45 -11.00
N ALA A 146 -11.39 -17.52 -10.81
CA ALA A 146 -11.70 -16.11 -10.68
C ALA A 146 -12.04 -15.50 -12.04
N ASP A 147 -13.33 -15.25 -12.27
CA ASP A 147 -13.75 -14.41 -13.38
C ASP A 147 -13.11 -13.02 -13.22
N PRO A 148 -12.37 -12.52 -14.23
CA PRO A 148 -11.74 -11.22 -14.15
C PRO A 148 -12.77 -10.14 -13.87
N TRP A 149 -12.32 -9.08 -13.20
CA TRP A 149 -13.14 -7.92 -12.90
C TRP A 149 -12.68 -6.75 -13.78
N SER A 150 -13.44 -6.53 -14.83
CA SER A 150 -13.40 -5.38 -15.73
C SER A 150 -14.83 -4.99 -16.09
N GLY A 151 -15.10 -3.70 -16.27
CA GLY A 151 -16.35 -3.23 -16.90
C GLY A 151 -17.68 -3.56 -16.19
N GLY A 152 -18.78 -3.00 -16.72
CA GLY A 152 -20.09 -2.86 -16.05
C GLY A 152 -21.24 -3.68 -16.65
N SER A 153 -20.99 -4.91 -17.10
CA SER A 153 -22.08 -5.80 -17.56
C SER A 153 -22.54 -6.80 -16.49
N THR A 154 -21.74 -6.99 -15.44
CA THR A 154 -22.04 -7.94 -14.37
C THR A 154 -22.33 -7.17 -13.07
N PRO A 155 -23.43 -7.47 -12.37
CA PRO A 155 -23.70 -6.86 -11.06
C PRO A 155 -22.51 -7.07 -10.11
N LEU A 156 -22.15 -6.03 -9.35
CA LEU A 156 -20.99 -6.06 -8.45
C LEU A 156 -21.09 -7.19 -7.42
N GLU A 157 -22.31 -7.50 -6.97
CA GLU A 157 -22.61 -8.57 -6.01
C GLU A 157 -22.18 -9.94 -6.53
N ARG A 158 -22.20 -10.18 -7.85
CA ARG A 158 -21.70 -11.44 -8.42
C ARG A 158 -20.19 -11.57 -8.35
N LYS A 159 -19.48 -10.50 -7.99
CA LYS A 159 -18.03 -10.50 -7.73
C LYS A 159 -17.70 -10.64 -6.25
N GLN A 160 -18.68 -10.82 -5.36
CA GLN A 160 -18.42 -10.94 -3.92
C GLN A 160 -17.46 -12.08 -3.59
N ASP A 161 -17.65 -13.27 -4.15
CA ASP A 161 -16.78 -14.42 -3.89
C ASP A 161 -15.33 -14.18 -4.37
N LEU A 162 -15.19 -13.47 -5.49
CA LEU A 162 -13.89 -13.03 -6.00
C LEU A 162 -13.19 -12.11 -5.00
N PHE A 163 -13.90 -11.10 -4.50
CA PHE A 163 -13.35 -10.15 -3.53
C PHE A 163 -13.06 -10.81 -2.19
N GLN A 164 -13.92 -11.73 -1.74
CA GLN A 164 -13.69 -12.51 -0.52
C GLN A 164 -12.42 -13.35 -0.65
N SER A 165 -12.29 -14.11 -1.75
CA SER A 165 -11.11 -14.96 -1.97
C SER A 165 -9.81 -14.15 -2.02
N LEU A 166 -9.84 -12.99 -2.68
CA LEU A 166 -8.69 -12.09 -2.71
C LEU A 166 -8.37 -11.54 -1.32
N TRP A 167 -9.39 -11.10 -0.58
CA TRP A 167 -9.21 -10.57 0.77
C TRP A 167 -8.63 -11.62 1.73
N ASP A 168 -9.05 -12.87 1.61
CA ASP A 168 -8.48 -13.98 2.39
C ASP A 168 -6.99 -14.17 2.08
N GLN A 169 -6.57 -14.03 0.81
CA GLN A 169 -5.15 -14.06 0.45
C GLN A 169 -4.39 -12.85 0.99
N VAL A 170 -4.99 -11.65 0.97
CA VAL A 170 -4.41 -10.45 1.58
C VAL A 170 -4.15 -10.69 3.06
N ARG A 171 -5.15 -11.17 3.82
CA ARG A 171 -5.00 -11.47 5.26
C ARG A 171 -3.90 -12.49 5.53
N ASN A 172 -3.80 -13.52 4.69
CA ASN A 172 -2.76 -14.55 4.83
C ASN A 172 -1.35 -13.99 4.57
N LYS A 173 -1.20 -13.07 3.61
CA LYS A 173 0.10 -12.49 3.23
C LYS A 173 0.49 -11.23 4.00
N CYS A 174 -0.49 -10.59 4.65
CA CYS A 174 -0.31 -9.46 5.54
C CYS A 174 -0.60 -9.88 6.98
N PRO A 175 0.07 -10.91 7.53
CA PRO A 175 -0.21 -11.31 8.89
C PRO A 175 0.14 -10.17 9.82
N TYR A 176 -0.85 -9.80 10.63
CA TYR A 176 -0.60 -9.18 11.92
C TYR A 176 0.45 -10.01 12.66
N GLY A 177 1.56 -9.39 13.07
CA GLY A 177 2.68 -10.12 13.69
C GLY A 177 2.20 -10.95 14.88
N THR A 178 2.71 -12.18 15.03
CA THR A 178 2.44 -13.00 16.22
C THR A 178 2.78 -12.21 17.48
N GLU A 179 2.00 -12.38 18.54
CA GLU A 179 2.00 -11.64 19.83
C GLU A 179 3.38 -11.45 20.52
N HIS A 180 4.44 -12.05 20.00
CA HIS A 180 5.81 -11.97 20.50
C HIS A 180 6.62 -10.76 20.01
N GLU A 181 6.11 -9.96 19.06
CA GLU A 181 6.67 -8.64 18.73
C GLU A 181 5.82 -7.51 19.34
N LYS A 182 5.57 -7.53 20.65
CA LYS A 182 5.03 -6.35 21.34
C LYS A 182 6.12 -5.28 21.42
N GLY A 183 6.15 -4.39 20.43
CA GLY A 183 6.86 -3.11 20.53
C GLY A 183 6.11 -2.15 21.44
N THR A 184 6.72 -1.00 21.75
CA THR A 184 6.03 0.02 22.53
C THR A 184 4.98 0.74 21.67
N ARG A 185 4.10 1.52 22.30
CA ARG A 185 3.16 2.39 21.59
C ARG A 185 3.89 3.33 20.62
N GLU A 186 5.04 3.87 21.06
CA GLU A 186 5.87 4.76 20.25
C GLU A 186 6.42 4.04 19.02
N ASP A 187 6.83 2.79 19.15
CA ASP A 187 7.28 1.97 18.02
C ASP A 187 6.13 1.76 17.02
N ASP A 188 4.93 1.46 17.50
CA ASP A 188 3.77 1.15 16.65
C ASP A 188 3.28 2.38 15.87
N VAL A 189 3.18 3.53 16.55
CA VAL A 189 2.89 4.83 15.91
C VAL A 189 3.98 5.18 14.89
N GLY A 190 5.25 4.99 15.24
CA GLY A 190 6.38 5.26 14.35
C GLY A 190 6.43 4.35 13.12
N HIS A 191 6.04 3.08 13.25
CA HIS A 191 5.91 2.15 12.12
C HIS A 191 4.77 2.54 11.19
N LEU A 192 3.60 2.90 11.74
CA LEU A 192 2.46 3.33 10.95
C LEU A 192 2.76 4.64 10.19
N GLU A 193 3.39 5.62 10.84
CA GLU A 193 3.81 6.87 10.19
C GLU A 193 4.74 6.62 9.00
N LYS A 194 5.75 5.76 9.16
CA LYS A 194 6.64 5.37 8.06
C LYS A 194 5.89 4.65 6.94
N ALA A 195 4.94 3.79 7.27
CA ALA A 195 4.15 3.06 6.29
C ALA A 195 3.26 4.01 5.45
N VAL A 196 2.57 4.94 6.12
CA VAL A 196 1.75 5.99 5.49
C VAL A 196 2.60 6.88 4.59
N GLN A 197 3.76 7.34 5.06
CA GLN A 197 4.67 8.15 4.26
C GLN A 197 5.16 7.40 3.02
N ARG A 198 5.48 6.11 3.16
CA ARG A 198 5.89 5.26 2.04
C ARG A 198 4.79 5.14 0.97
N VAL A 199 3.51 5.16 1.34
CA VAL A 199 2.41 5.22 0.36
C VAL A 199 2.55 6.48 -0.49
N ARG A 200 2.69 7.65 0.14
CA ARG A 200 2.86 8.94 -0.55
C ARG A 200 4.05 8.91 -1.50
N ASP A 201 5.18 8.39 -1.04
CA ASP A 201 6.42 8.36 -1.82
C ASP A 201 6.30 7.41 -3.04
N THR A 202 5.55 6.32 -2.89
CA THR A 202 5.33 5.30 -3.92
C THR A 202 4.29 5.70 -4.96
N LEU A 203 3.48 6.75 -4.71
CA LEU A 203 2.49 7.23 -5.67
C LEU A 203 3.16 7.58 -7.01
N LYS A 204 2.69 6.92 -8.06
CA LYS A 204 3.09 7.22 -9.44
C LYS A 204 2.19 8.31 -10.00
N GLN A 205 2.67 9.04 -11.00
CA GLN A 205 1.93 10.15 -11.62
C GLN A 205 1.54 9.82 -13.06
N ALA A 206 0.27 10.04 -13.40
CA ALA A 206 -0.26 10.02 -14.76
C ALA A 206 -1.40 11.03 -14.82
N LEU A 207 -1.15 12.23 -15.36
CA LEU A 207 -2.11 13.32 -15.35
C LEU A 207 -3.48 12.88 -15.91
N PRO A 208 -4.59 13.19 -15.22
CA PRO A 208 -4.70 14.05 -14.03
C PRO A 208 -4.66 13.32 -12.66
N PHE A 209 -4.05 12.13 -12.56
CA PHE A 209 -4.06 11.27 -11.37
C PHE A 209 -2.69 11.05 -10.71
N PHE A 210 -2.71 10.83 -9.41
CA PHE A 210 -1.75 9.96 -8.73
C PHE A 210 -2.35 8.57 -8.57
N TYR A 211 -1.51 7.52 -8.56
CA TYR A 211 -2.02 6.16 -8.54
C TYR A 211 -1.08 5.16 -7.87
N LEU A 212 -1.67 4.04 -7.45
CA LEU A 212 -1.01 2.84 -6.95
C LEU A 212 -1.28 1.66 -7.89
N GLY A 213 -0.29 0.78 -8.02
CA GLY A 213 -0.35 -0.39 -8.91
C GLY A 213 -0.01 -0.05 -10.37
N GLY A 214 -0.88 -0.51 -11.28
CA GLY A 214 -0.76 -0.35 -12.73
C GLY A 214 -0.98 1.08 -13.18
N ARG A 215 -0.60 1.40 -14.42
CA ARG A 215 -0.80 2.72 -15.01
C ARG A 215 -2.28 2.94 -15.38
N PRO A 216 -2.92 4.03 -14.93
CA PRO A 216 -4.27 4.39 -15.35
C PRO A 216 -4.38 4.52 -16.87
N GLY A 217 -5.46 3.98 -17.42
CA GLY A 217 -5.81 4.14 -18.83
C GLY A 217 -6.11 5.60 -19.17
N ARG A 218 -5.80 6.01 -20.41
CA ARG A 218 -6.00 7.40 -20.86
C ARG A 218 -7.47 7.83 -20.94
N ARG A 219 -8.36 6.89 -21.29
CA ARG A 219 -9.79 7.15 -21.46
C ARG A 219 -10.61 6.69 -20.26
N VAL A 220 -10.26 5.52 -19.72
CA VAL A 220 -10.96 4.89 -18.61
C VAL A 220 -9.91 4.45 -17.58
N PRO A 221 -9.67 5.24 -16.52
CA PRO A 221 -8.66 4.94 -15.52
C PRO A 221 -9.03 3.70 -14.70
N CYS A 222 -8.05 2.89 -14.32
CA CYS A 222 -8.22 1.71 -13.48
C CYS A 222 -9.35 0.74 -13.90
N SER A 223 -9.61 0.62 -15.21
CA SER A 223 -10.70 -0.19 -15.75
C SER A 223 -10.49 -1.69 -15.60
N GLY A 224 -9.23 -2.13 -15.44
CA GLY A 224 -8.86 -3.54 -15.52
C GLY A 224 -9.04 -4.16 -16.91
N SER A 225 -9.33 -3.40 -17.97
CA SER A 225 -9.46 -3.94 -19.34
C SER A 225 -8.10 -4.23 -20.01
N ASP A 226 -7.02 -3.81 -19.38
CA ASP A 226 -5.65 -4.15 -19.73
C ASP A 226 -4.95 -4.50 -18.41
N PRO A 227 -4.08 -5.53 -18.36
CA PRO A 227 -3.35 -5.87 -17.15
C PRO A 227 -2.59 -4.68 -16.55
N ARG A 228 -2.10 -3.78 -17.39
CA ARG A 228 -1.38 -2.57 -16.96
C ARG A 228 -2.31 -1.54 -16.32
N ASN A 229 -3.63 -1.65 -16.48
CA ASN A 229 -4.63 -0.71 -15.97
C ASN A 229 -5.41 -1.26 -14.75
N VAL A 230 -4.75 -2.13 -13.97
CA VAL A 230 -5.23 -2.59 -12.65
C VAL A 230 -4.59 -1.70 -11.59
N CYS A 231 -5.35 -0.75 -11.06
CA CYS A 231 -4.85 0.28 -10.16
C CYS A 231 -5.92 0.84 -9.22
N ALA A 232 -5.46 1.65 -8.26
CA ALA A 232 -6.29 2.65 -7.60
C ALA A 232 -5.73 4.03 -7.95
N ALA A 233 -6.59 4.96 -8.37
CA ALA A 233 -6.20 6.29 -8.82
C ALA A 233 -6.95 7.37 -8.05
N TYR A 234 -6.26 8.49 -7.82
CA TYR A 234 -6.72 9.62 -7.02
C TYR A 234 -6.53 10.89 -7.83
N TYR A 235 -7.63 11.60 -8.06
CA TYR A 235 -7.62 12.82 -8.86
C TYR A 235 -6.80 13.92 -8.19
N THR A 236 -5.85 14.49 -8.92
CA THR A 236 -4.89 15.43 -8.33
C THR A 236 -5.44 16.82 -8.08
N CYS A 237 -6.42 17.29 -8.85
CA CYS A 237 -6.83 18.71 -8.87
C CYS A 237 -5.64 19.71 -8.97
N GLY A 238 -4.50 19.31 -9.53
CA GLY A 238 -3.28 20.13 -9.57
C GLY A 238 -2.47 20.17 -8.27
N TRP A 239 -2.89 19.46 -7.22
CA TRP A 239 -2.14 19.31 -5.98
C TRP A 239 -0.85 18.49 -6.18
N PRO A 240 0.22 18.77 -5.41
CA PRO A 240 1.42 17.94 -5.39
C PRO A 240 1.11 16.58 -4.75
N ARG A 241 2.01 15.61 -4.97
CA ARG A 241 1.88 14.22 -4.51
C ARG A 241 1.63 14.09 -3.01
N GLN A 242 2.22 14.99 -2.23
CA GLN A 242 2.15 15.01 -0.77
C GLN A 242 0.79 15.48 -0.28
N ASN A 243 0.03 16.22 -1.10
CA ASN A 243 -1.21 16.88 -0.72
C ASN A 243 -2.43 16.35 -1.50
N VAL A 244 -2.27 15.29 -2.30
CA VAL A 244 -3.42 14.68 -2.99
C VAL A 244 -4.36 14.06 -1.96
N HIS A 245 -5.66 14.30 -2.08
CA HIS A 245 -6.63 13.71 -1.16
C HIS A 245 -6.74 12.19 -1.40
N ILE A 246 -6.49 11.40 -0.36
CA ILE A 246 -6.62 9.94 -0.34
C ILE A 246 -7.38 9.60 0.95
N PRO A 247 -8.71 9.36 0.88
CA PRO A 247 -9.57 9.40 2.06
C PRO A 247 -9.07 8.54 3.24
N TRP A 248 -8.81 7.25 3.01
CA TRP A 248 -8.30 6.38 4.07
C TRP A 248 -6.94 6.79 4.61
N LEU A 249 -6.06 7.33 3.76
CA LEU A 249 -4.70 7.70 4.16
C LEU A 249 -4.74 8.98 4.99
N ASP A 250 -5.58 9.95 4.61
CA ASP A 250 -5.79 11.20 5.33
C ASP A 250 -6.41 10.93 6.72
N THR A 251 -7.39 10.02 6.81
CA THR A 251 -7.95 9.60 8.11
C THR A 251 -6.91 8.96 9.03
N ILE A 252 -6.04 8.09 8.49
CA ILE A 252 -4.96 7.48 9.29
C ILE A 252 -3.92 8.53 9.70
N GLN A 253 -3.61 9.50 8.83
CA GLN A 253 -2.70 10.60 9.16
C GLN A 253 -3.25 11.46 10.30
N GLN A 254 -4.53 11.84 10.25
CA GLN A 254 -5.18 12.56 11.34
C GLN A 254 -5.12 11.76 12.65
N ALA A 255 -5.36 10.45 12.58
CA ALA A 255 -5.30 9.60 13.77
C ALA A 255 -3.90 9.55 14.42
N LEU A 256 -2.84 9.58 13.60
CA LEU A 256 -1.47 9.65 14.09
C LEU A 256 -1.18 10.98 14.81
N GLU A 257 -1.73 12.09 14.32
CA GLU A 257 -1.58 13.41 14.96
C GLU A 257 -2.25 13.42 16.33
N ASP A 258 -3.51 12.97 16.41
CA ASP A 258 -4.28 12.90 17.66
C ASP A 258 -3.56 12.04 18.72
N LEU A 259 -2.95 10.91 18.30
CA LEU A 259 -2.20 10.03 19.20
C LEU A 259 -0.91 10.64 19.74
N LYS A 260 -0.27 11.54 18.98
CA LYS A 260 0.94 12.27 19.40
C LYS A 260 0.58 13.36 20.42
N ASP A 261 -0.51 14.09 20.20
CA ASP A 261 -0.96 15.17 21.08
C ASP A 261 -1.33 14.67 22.49
N VAL A 262 -1.99 13.50 22.57
CA VAL A 262 -2.32 12.86 23.87
C VAL A 262 -1.06 12.50 24.65
N SER A 263 0.02 12.11 23.96
CA SER A 263 1.26 11.68 24.61
C SER A 263 2.03 12.85 25.26
N GLN A 264 1.89 14.06 24.71
CA GLN A 264 2.55 15.27 25.24
C GLN A 264 1.81 15.86 26.45
N THR A 265 0.49 15.66 26.55
CA THR A 265 -0.33 16.26 27.62
C THR A 265 -0.12 15.58 28.97
N VAL A 266 0.29 14.30 29.00
CA VAL A 266 0.50 13.53 30.24
C VAL A 266 1.86 13.83 30.90
N SER A 267 2.79 14.48 30.20
CA SER A 267 4.17 14.67 30.66
C SER A 267 4.39 15.89 31.59
N VAL A 268 3.35 16.60 32.03
CA VAL A 268 3.48 17.74 32.96
C VAL A 268 3.13 17.27 34.37
N PRO A 269 4.11 17.07 35.28
CA PRO A 269 3.83 16.86 36.68
C PRO A 269 3.25 18.17 37.25
N SER A 270 2.01 18.12 37.71
CA SER A 270 1.46 19.16 38.57
C SER A 270 2.23 19.13 39.88
N THR A 271 3.19 20.05 40.02
CA THR A 271 3.85 20.35 41.30
C THR A 271 2.76 20.63 42.34
N PRO A 272 2.67 19.88 43.45
CA PRO A 272 1.76 20.20 44.52
C PRO A 272 2.18 21.54 45.13
N THR A 273 1.34 22.56 44.97
CA THR A 273 1.47 23.80 45.74
C THR A 273 1.14 23.45 47.19
N ASP A 274 2.17 23.19 47.99
CA ASP A 274 2.08 23.06 49.44
C ASP A 274 1.75 24.44 50.04
N GLY A 275 0.46 24.76 50.04
CA GLY A 275 -0.09 25.94 50.69
C GLY A 275 -0.25 25.71 52.18
N ARG A 276 0.86 25.54 52.90
CA ARG A 276 0.90 25.70 54.35
C ARG A 276 1.39 27.12 54.63
N ASP A 277 0.44 28.04 54.85
CA ASP A 277 0.75 29.22 55.67
C ASP A 277 -0.27 29.35 56.80
N THR A 278 0.21 28.88 57.95
CA THR A 278 -0.29 29.14 59.28
C THR A 278 0.14 30.54 59.71
N SER A 279 -0.80 31.47 59.82
CA SER A 279 -0.59 32.66 60.67
C SER A 279 -1.87 33.00 61.43
N ARG A 280 -1.96 32.41 62.64
CA ARG A 280 -2.56 33.05 63.81
C ARG A 280 -1.57 34.10 64.33
N ILE A 281 -2.03 35.33 64.53
CA ILE A 281 -2.19 36.06 65.82
C ILE A 281 -2.66 37.47 65.47
#